data_AF-A0A841T3K4-F1
#
_entry.id   AF-A0A841T3K4-F1
#
_cell.length_a   1.000
_cell.length_b   1.000
_cell.length_c   1.000
_cell.angle_alpha   90.00
_cell.angle_beta   90.00
_cell.angle_gamma   90.00
#
_symmetry.space_group_name_H-M   'P 1'
#
loop_
_entity.id
_entity.type
_entity.pdbx_description
1 polymer ?
#
loop_
_entity_poly.entity_id
_entity_poly.type
_entity_poly.pdbx_seq_one_letter_code
_entity_poly.pdbx_strand_id
1 'polypeptide(L)'
;MSIFNFFKKKRQVESKPAVKPIPEVPFKFAKTNATPVITVSSEVRSEADDVVPTTIRVKTAIPSKHGLYPHELLMLDYAASFYTEDNNFQGFWWYRYGVRSVVDGLYSLLERGFLQIGDLQSAVEKEYATVLKEELKKRGLKITGKKTDLVKRLLEEVSHEELNRRFTKRTYQLTELGNQALAEGSYVPYIHRHQHEDLDIWSLNKIVHTPPQMSYRDKIWDHLNKRSMEHAAARNFGLYRNCRYHMHLFLMEEKRSKDALAMLAEVVFYDLSGLGNGYNPQYLHITADYFFPYTKSIVKTAPGIISALMICQEEIGLTDEEFREMLLDQMSRLSAPLHLFTPEECVDIVFMEVRQDEEALNKIYTKAERRFKQKHKAHLK
;
A
#
# COMPACT_ATOMS: atom_id res chain seq x y z
N MET A 1 8.80 26.92 20.61
CA MET A 1 8.52 26.37 21.96
C MET A 1 7.76 25.07 21.80
N SER A 2 8.15 24.09 22.60
CA SER A 2 7.75 22.68 22.53
C SER A 2 6.24 22.48 22.70
N ILE A 3 5.61 21.92 21.67
CA ILE A 3 4.27 21.32 21.74
C ILE A 3 4.41 20.04 20.93
N PHE A 4 4.44 18.87 21.57
CA PHE A 4 3.87 17.60 21.09
C PHE A 4 4.25 16.50 22.09
N ASN A 5 3.42 16.38 23.12
CA ASN A 5 3.36 15.24 24.01
C ASN A 5 1.90 14.81 24.11
N PHE A 6 1.35 14.23 23.04
CA PHE A 6 -0.05 13.77 23.04
C PHE A 6 -0.26 12.46 22.26
N PHE A 7 0.48 11.41 22.63
CA PHE A 7 0.04 10.03 22.36
C PHE A 7 0.37 9.11 23.54
N LYS A 8 -0.27 9.35 24.69
CA LYS A 8 -0.54 8.31 25.70
C LYS A 8 -1.87 8.60 26.40
N LYS A 9 -2.95 8.00 25.91
CA LYS A 9 -4.13 7.75 26.76
C LYS A 9 -4.44 6.25 26.75
N LYS A 10 -4.34 5.66 27.94
CA LYS A 10 -4.69 4.26 28.24
C LYS A 10 -6.14 4.00 27.81
N ARG A 11 -6.36 2.95 27.03
CA ARG A 11 -7.68 2.33 26.86
C ARG A 11 -8.09 1.72 28.20
N GLN A 12 -9.18 2.21 28.81
CA GLN A 12 -9.89 1.48 29.84
C GLN A 12 -10.66 0.33 29.16
N VAL A 13 -10.54 -0.87 29.72
CA VAL A 13 -11.27 -2.06 29.31
C VAL A 13 -12.62 -2.02 30.00
N GLU A 14 -13.68 -1.75 29.24
CA GLU A 14 -15.06 -2.00 29.69
C GLU A 14 -15.45 -3.45 29.37
N SER A 15 -16.00 -4.13 30.38
CA SER A 15 -16.42 -5.52 30.35
C SER A 15 -17.65 -5.74 29.47
N LYS A 16 -17.58 -6.72 28.56
CA LYS A 16 -18.73 -7.21 27.79
C LYS A 16 -19.80 -7.84 28.70
N PRO A 17 -21.10 -7.55 28.55
CA PRO A 17 -22.15 -8.32 29.22
C PRO A 17 -22.38 -9.67 28.52
N ALA A 18 -22.68 -10.70 29.31
CA ALA A 18 -22.87 -12.08 28.89
C ALA A 18 -24.18 -12.27 28.09
N VAL A 19 -24.08 -12.90 26.92
CA VAL A 19 -25.24 -13.28 26.09
C VAL A 19 -25.79 -14.61 26.60
N LYS A 20 -27.09 -14.66 26.94
CA LYS A 20 -27.81 -15.91 27.26
C LYS A 20 -28.27 -16.61 25.98
N PRO A 21 -28.32 -17.95 25.93
CA PRO A 21 -28.78 -18.68 24.74
C PRO A 21 -30.31 -18.58 24.58
N ILE A 22 -30.75 -18.45 23.32
CA ILE A 22 -32.16 -18.43 22.91
C ILE A 22 -32.58 -19.88 22.54
N PRO A 23 -33.78 -20.37 22.90
CA PRO A 23 -34.20 -21.73 22.60
C PRO A 23 -34.70 -21.90 21.16
N GLU A 24 -34.38 -23.04 20.55
CA GLU A 24 -34.88 -23.44 19.22
C GLU A 24 -36.35 -23.88 19.30
N VAL A 25 -37.20 -23.33 18.41
CA VAL A 25 -38.56 -23.81 18.14
C VAL A 25 -38.74 -23.97 16.62
N PRO A 26 -39.17 -25.14 16.12
CA PRO A 26 -39.24 -25.39 14.68
C PRO A 26 -40.58 -24.89 14.11
N PHE A 27 -40.53 -23.99 13.12
CA PHE A 27 -41.71 -23.54 12.39
C PHE A 27 -41.83 -24.22 11.01
N LYS A 28 -42.95 -24.91 10.80
CA LYS A 28 -43.35 -25.55 9.54
C LYS A 28 -43.90 -24.51 8.55
N PHE A 29 -43.50 -24.59 7.28
CA PHE A 29 -44.02 -23.76 6.21
C PHE A 29 -45.41 -24.22 5.74
N ALA A 30 -46.37 -23.28 5.68
CA ALA A 30 -47.59 -23.41 4.90
C ALA A 30 -47.46 -22.55 3.62
N LYS A 31 -47.85 -23.13 2.48
CA LYS A 31 -47.75 -22.53 1.14
C LYS A 31 -48.90 -21.56 0.88
N THR A 32 -48.60 -20.36 0.39
CA THR A 32 -49.57 -19.54 -0.39
C THR A 32 -48.88 -18.64 -1.43
N ASN A 33 -49.32 -18.86 -2.67
CA ASN A 33 -49.25 -18.16 -3.97
C ASN A 33 -48.68 -16.73 -4.11
N ALA A 34 -47.63 -16.67 -4.95
CA ALA A 34 -47.44 -15.86 -6.17
C ALA A 34 -47.69 -14.33 -6.21
N THR A 35 -46.59 -13.59 -6.34
CA THR A 35 -46.37 -12.44 -7.25
C THR A 35 -44.95 -12.54 -7.82
N PRO A 36 -44.69 -12.10 -9.08
CA PRO A 36 -43.43 -12.39 -9.74
C PRO A 36 -42.34 -11.46 -9.22
N VAL A 37 -41.46 -11.98 -8.36
CA VAL A 37 -40.18 -11.34 -8.09
C VAL A 37 -39.30 -11.62 -9.30
N ILE A 38 -39.00 -10.56 -10.06
CA ILE A 38 -37.90 -10.58 -11.03
C ILE A 38 -36.66 -10.96 -10.24
N THR A 39 -36.31 -12.24 -10.30
CA THR A 39 -35.11 -12.77 -9.68
C THR A 39 -33.98 -12.37 -10.61
N VAL A 40 -33.41 -11.20 -10.36
CA VAL A 40 -32.05 -10.95 -10.82
C VAL A 40 -31.20 -11.94 -10.03
N SER A 41 -30.96 -13.09 -10.64
CA SER A 41 -29.86 -13.97 -10.27
C SER A 41 -28.62 -13.10 -10.30
N SER A 42 -28.22 -12.58 -9.15
CA SER A 42 -26.85 -12.15 -8.95
C SER A 42 -26.03 -13.45 -8.87
N GLU A 43 -25.88 -14.10 -10.02
CA GLU A 43 -24.66 -14.80 -10.32
C GLU A 43 -23.57 -13.75 -10.14
N VAL A 44 -23.00 -13.73 -8.94
CA VAL A 44 -21.64 -13.25 -8.75
C VAL A 44 -20.84 -14.08 -9.74
N ARG A 45 -20.59 -13.51 -10.92
CA ARG A 45 -19.53 -13.99 -11.79
C ARG A 45 -18.29 -13.94 -10.92
N SER A 46 -17.89 -15.09 -10.39
CA SER A 46 -16.50 -15.30 -10.09
C SER A 46 -15.81 -15.22 -11.44
N GLU A 47 -15.39 -14.02 -11.82
CA GLU A 47 -14.32 -13.86 -12.80
C GLU A 47 -13.08 -14.49 -12.15
N ALA A 48 -13.04 -15.83 -12.17
CA ALA A 48 -11.79 -16.54 -12.24
C ALA A 48 -11.22 -16.17 -13.60
N ASP A 49 -10.62 -14.98 -13.69
CA ASP A 49 -9.61 -14.71 -14.70
C ASP A 49 -8.69 -15.92 -14.69
N ASP A 50 -8.57 -16.59 -15.82
CA ASP A 50 -7.64 -17.71 -15.98
C ASP A 50 -6.24 -17.21 -15.62
N VAL A 51 -5.80 -17.53 -14.40
CA VAL A 51 -4.51 -17.09 -13.87
C VAL A 51 -3.44 -17.54 -14.87
N VAL A 52 -2.81 -16.58 -15.53
CA VAL A 52 -1.77 -16.85 -16.53
C VAL A 52 -0.55 -17.48 -15.84
N PRO A 53 -0.23 -18.77 -16.07
CA PRO A 53 0.85 -19.45 -15.35
C PRO A 53 2.23 -18.93 -15.73
N THR A 54 3.22 -19.15 -14.87
CA THR A 54 4.63 -18.79 -15.13
C THR A 54 5.14 -19.36 -16.45
N THR A 55 4.76 -20.59 -16.82
CA THR A 55 5.15 -21.24 -18.08
C THR A 55 4.75 -20.47 -19.33
N ILE A 56 3.71 -19.62 -19.24
CA ILE A 56 3.31 -18.71 -20.31
C ILE A 56 4.03 -17.37 -20.15
N ARG A 57 4.06 -16.80 -18.94
CA ARG A 57 4.64 -15.47 -18.67
C ARG A 57 6.12 -15.40 -19.05
N VAL A 58 6.89 -16.43 -18.74
CA VAL A 58 8.34 -16.51 -19.02
C VAL A 58 8.66 -16.41 -20.52
N LYS A 59 7.73 -16.75 -21.42
CA LYS A 59 7.93 -16.66 -22.88
C LYS A 59 8.11 -15.22 -23.37
N THR A 60 7.63 -14.24 -22.61
CA THR A 60 7.72 -12.81 -22.96
C THR A 60 8.49 -11.99 -21.93
N ALA A 61 8.95 -12.63 -20.86
CA ALA A 61 9.76 -12.01 -19.83
C ALA A 61 11.24 -12.10 -20.20
N ILE A 62 12.03 -11.17 -19.68
CA ILE A 62 13.47 -11.10 -19.93
C ILE A 62 14.17 -11.55 -18.65
N PRO A 63 14.97 -12.63 -18.68
CA PRO A 63 15.68 -13.11 -17.50
C PRO A 63 16.80 -12.13 -17.13
N SER A 64 17.19 -12.13 -15.85
CA SER A 64 18.38 -11.42 -15.38
C SER A 64 19.65 -12.00 -16.02
N LYS A 65 20.80 -11.33 -15.80
CA LYS A 65 22.11 -11.81 -16.28
C LYS A 65 22.46 -13.21 -15.75
N HIS A 66 21.94 -13.56 -14.57
CA HIS A 66 22.12 -14.88 -13.95
C HIS A 66 21.02 -15.89 -14.36
N GLY A 67 20.16 -15.53 -15.31
CA GLY A 67 19.12 -16.41 -15.83
C GLY A 67 17.90 -16.55 -14.91
N LEU A 68 17.62 -15.57 -14.04
CA LEU A 68 16.44 -15.59 -13.17
C LEU A 68 15.32 -14.72 -13.73
N TYR A 69 14.12 -15.25 -13.72
CA TYR A 69 12.90 -14.53 -14.08
C TYR A 69 12.33 -13.78 -12.86
N PRO A 70 11.41 -12.81 -13.07
CA PRO A 70 10.85 -12.00 -11.98
C PRO A 70 10.28 -12.81 -10.81
N HIS A 71 9.52 -13.88 -11.08
CA HIS A 71 9.00 -14.74 -10.01
C HIS A 71 10.09 -15.42 -9.17
N GLU A 72 11.21 -15.83 -9.77
CA GLU A 72 12.34 -16.45 -9.07
C GLU A 72 13.09 -15.41 -8.22
N LEU A 73 13.28 -14.20 -8.75
CA LEU A 73 13.85 -13.08 -7.98
C LEU A 73 12.98 -12.74 -6.77
N LEU A 74 11.64 -12.76 -6.94
CA LEU A 74 10.73 -12.59 -5.81
C LEU A 74 10.84 -13.74 -4.82
N MET A 75 11.03 -14.98 -5.28
CA MET A 75 11.24 -16.13 -4.38
C MET A 75 12.54 -15.97 -3.57
N LEU A 76 13.62 -15.48 -4.18
CA LEU A 76 14.86 -15.17 -3.47
C LEU A 76 14.63 -14.16 -2.35
N ASP A 77 13.90 -13.08 -2.61
CA ASP A 77 13.54 -12.07 -1.59
C ASP A 77 12.77 -12.67 -0.40
N TYR A 78 11.91 -13.66 -0.66
CA TYR A 78 11.14 -14.34 0.38
C TYR A 78 11.86 -15.54 1.02
N ALA A 79 12.96 -16.03 0.46
CA ALA A 79 13.55 -17.34 0.82
C ALA A 79 13.86 -17.48 2.32
N ALA A 80 14.41 -16.43 2.94
CA ALA A 80 14.72 -16.42 4.38
C ALA A 80 13.47 -16.44 5.30
N SER A 81 12.28 -16.24 4.74
CA SER A 81 11.00 -16.38 5.44
C SER A 81 10.45 -17.81 5.38
N PHE A 82 10.92 -18.63 4.44
CA PHE A 82 10.47 -20.00 4.26
C PHE A 82 11.38 -20.99 4.97
N TYR A 83 10.75 -21.95 5.64
CA TYR A 83 11.43 -23.13 6.15
C TYR A 83 11.79 -24.09 5.01
N THR A 84 12.60 -25.10 5.24
CA THR A 84 12.84 -26.17 4.25
C THR A 84 11.68 -27.17 4.20
N GLU A 85 10.82 -27.16 5.21
CA GLU A 85 9.69 -28.08 5.41
C GLU A 85 8.50 -27.34 6.04
N ASP A 86 7.29 -27.89 5.94
CA ASP A 86 6.06 -27.38 6.57
C ASP A 86 5.69 -25.92 6.24
N ASN A 87 5.96 -25.45 5.02
CA ASN A 87 5.58 -24.10 4.62
C ASN A 87 4.11 -23.99 4.25
N ASN A 88 3.52 -22.85 4.60
CA ASN A 88 2.29 -22.36 3.98
C ASN A 88 2.60 -21.12 3.15
N PHE A 89 2.46 -21.22 1.83
CA PHE A 89 2.77 -20.13 0.92
C PHE A 89 1.58 -19.20 0.75
N GLN A 90 1.86 -17.90 0.61
CA GLN A 90 0.84 -16.89 0.39
C GLN A 90 0.15 -17.10 -0.97
N GLY A 91 -1.17 -16.95 -1.04
CA GLY A 91 -1.91 -17.19 -2.29
C GLY A 91 -1.49 -16.32 -3.48
N PHE A 92 -0.84 -15.16 -3.24
CA PHE A 92 -0.45 -14.22 -4.30
C PHE A 92 0.50 -14.84 -5.32
N TRP A 93 1.28 -15.84 -4.91
CA TRP A 93 2.17 -16.59 -5.80
C TRP A 93 1.40 -17.12 -7.00
N TRP A 94 0.22 -17.69 -6.76
CA TRP A 94 -0.69 -18.12 -7.81
C TRP A 94 -1.45 -16.93 -8.40
N TYR A 95 -2.37 -16.31 -7.66
CA TYR A 95 -3.36 -15.42 -8.26
C TYR A 95 -2.79 -14.13 -8.87
N ARG A 96 -1.60 -13.66 -8.45
CA ARG A 96 -0.93 -12.51 -9.10
C ARG A 96 0.11 -12.94 -10.12
N TYR A 97 0.91 -13.97 -9.80
CA TYR A 97 2.14 -14.24 -10.55
C TYR A 97 2.17 -15.58 -11.29
N GLY A 98 1.13 -16.41 -11.15
CA GLY A 98 1.00 -17.67 -11.88
C GLY A 98 1.94 -18.78 -11.42
N VAL A 99 2.55 -18.64 -10.24
CA VAL A 99 3.44 -19.66 -9.65
C VAL A 99 2.59 -20.77 -9.05
N ARG A 100 2.67 -21.98 -9.63
CA ARG A 100 1.92 -23.15 -9.16
C ARG A 100 2.58 -23.83 -7.95
N SER A 101 3.90 -23.97 -7.98
CA SER A 101 4.68 -24.58 -6.90
C SER A 101 5.83 -23.65 -6.52
N VAL A 102 5.73 -23.04 -5.33
CA VAL A 102 6.84 -22.27 -4.75
C VAL A 102 7.96 -23.21 -4.31
N VAL A 103 7.60 -24.42 -3.88
CA VAL A 103 8.54 -25.48 -3.47
C VAL A 103 9.49 -25.84 -4.60
N ASP A 104 8.97 -26.11 -5.81
CA ASP A 104 9.79 -26.47 -6.96
C ASP A 104 10.72 -25.32 -7.36
N GLY A 105 10.24 -24.09 -7.23
CA GLY A 105 11.05 -22.88 -7.46
C GLY A 105 12.21 -22.77 -6.45
N LEU A 106 11.95 -23.00 -5.16
CA LEU A 106 12.99 -23.00 -4.12
C LEU A 106 14.02 -24.12 -4.32
N TYR A 107 13.59 -25.32 -4.72
CA TYR A 107 14.51 -26.41 -5.05
C TYR A 107 15.38 -26.07 -6.25
N SER A 108 14.81 -25.53 -7.33
CA SER A 108 15.57 -25.06 -8.49
C SER A 108 16.62 -24.01 -8.10
N LEU A 109 16.25 -23.05 -7.25
CA LEU A 109 17.17 -22.00 -6.77
C LEU A 109 18.30 -22.57 -5.89
N LEU A 110 18.00 -23.61 -5.10
CA LEU A 110 18.99 -24.35 -4.31
C LEU A 110 19.96 -25.12 -5.22
N GLU A 111 19.44 -25.91 -6.17
CA GLU A 111 20.25 -26.68 -7.12
C GLU A 111 21.16 -25.80 -7.99
N ARG A 112 20.66 -24.62 -8.38
CA ARG A 112 21.41 -23.64 -9.17
C ARG A 112 22.36 -22.78 -8.32
N GLY A 113 22.44 -23.00 -7.01
CA GLY A 113 23.39 -22.34 -6.12
C GLY A 113 23.06 -20.90 -5.72
N PHE A 114 21.82 -20.43 -5.94
CA PHE A 114 21.37 -19.12 -5.44
C PHE A 114 20.96 -19.16 -3.98
N LEU A 115 20.54 -20.34 -3.51
CA LEU A 115 20.20 -20.60 -2.13
C LEU A 115 21.12 -21.66 -1.52
N GLN A 116 21.18 -21.66 -0.19
CA GLN A 116 21.71 -22.74 0.62
C GLN A 116 20.77 -23.01 1.79
N ILE A 117 20.90 -24.20 2.41
CA ILE A 117 20.19 -24.48 3.66
C ILE A 117 20.84 -23.65 4.77
N GLY A 118 20.01 -22.97 5.55
CA GLY A 118 20.46 -22.12 6.64
C GLY A 118 21.20 -22.91 7.72
N ASP A 119 22.04 -22.20 8.46
CA ASP A 119 22.83 -22.78 9.53
C ASP A 119 22.08 -22.82 10.87
N LEU A 120 22.71 -23.42 11.88
CA LEU A 120 22.19 -23.47 13.24
C LEU A 120 21.94 -22.07 13.80
N GLN A 121 22.86 -21.13 13.56
CA GLN A 121 22.71 -19.76 14.03
C GLN A 121 21.40 -19.17 13.52
N SER A 122 21.12 -19.30 12.22
CA SER A 122 19.89 -18.76 11.62
C SER A 122 18.63 -19.45 12.12
N ALA A 123 18.70 -20.76 12.38
CA ALA A 123 17.60 -21.47 13.02
C ALA A 123 17.28 -20.90 14.41
N VAL A 124 18.30 -20.66 15.23
CA VAL A 124 18.15 -20.08 16.57
C VAL A 124 17.67 -18.62 16.48
N GLU A 125 18.17 -17.84 15.53
CA GLU A 125 17.75 -16.46 15.30
C GLU A 125 16.29 -16.35 14.85
N LYS A 126 15.73 -17.37 14.20
CA LYS A 126 14.34 -17.36 13.75
C LYS A 126 13.34 -17.56 14.89
N GLU A 127 13.76 -18.20 15.98
CA GLU A 127 12.91 -18.57 17.09
C GLU A 127 12.36 -17.38 17.88
N TYR A 128 11.24 -17.60 18.55
CA TYR A 128 10.67 -16.58 19.42
C TYR A 128 11.55 -16.33 20.63
N ALA A 129 11.66 -15.06 21.05
CA ALA A 129 12.46 -14.70 22.22
C ALA A 129 12.01 -15.43 23.51
N THR A 130 10.75 -15.85 23.60
CA THR A 130 10.22 -16.68 24.69
C THR A 130 10.87 -18.06 24.69
N VAL A 131 10.92 -18.73 23.54
CA VAL A 131 11.56 -20.04 23.36
C VAL A 131 13.04 -19.97 23.74
N LEU A 132 13.75 -18.94 23.28
CA LEU A 132 15.16 -18.74 23.64
C LEU A 132 15.36 -18.56 25.14
N LYS A 133 14.50 -17.79 25.81
CA LYS A 133 14.56 -17.61 27.27
C LYS A 133 14.27 -18.89 28.02
N GLU A 134 13.35 -19.72 27.55
CA GLU A 134 13.07 -21.02 28.15
C GLU A 134 14.28 -21.95 28.05
N GLU A 135 14.92 -22.01 26.88
CA GLU A 135 16.14 -22.83 26.70
C GLU A 135 17.30 -22.33 27.57
N LEU A 136 17.51 -21.03 27.67
CA LEU A 136 18.51 -20.46 28.58
C LEU A 136 18.19 -20.77 30.06
N LYS A 137 16.91 -20.64 30.46
CA LYS A 137 16.47 -20.91 31.84
C LYS A 137 16.69 -22.36 32.25
N LYS A 138 16.41 -23.33 31.37
CA LYS A 138 16.65 -24.77 31.62
C LYS A 138 18.10 -25.06 32.01
N ARG A 139 19.03 -24.22 31.56
CA ARG A 139 20.49 -24.37 31.75
C ARG A 139 21.04 -23.41 32.81
N GLY A 140 20.17 -22.73 33.56
CA GLY A 140 20.57 -21.77 34.59
C GLY A 140 21.23 -20.50 34.03
N LEU A 141 21.11 -20.24 32.73
CA LEU A 141 21.73 -19.10 32.07
C LEU A 141 20.87 -17.84 32.21
N LYS A 142 21.52 -16.68 32.12
CA LYS A 142 20.85 -15.38 32.16
C LYS A 142 19.82 -15.25 31.03
N ILE A 143 18.60 -14.83 31.36
CA ILE A 143 17.47 -14.70 30.41
C ILE A 143 17.14 -13.25 30.02
N THR A 144 17.90 -12.28 30.54
CA THR A 144 17.71 -10.85 30.24
C THR A 144 18.62 -10.42 29.08
N GLY A 145 18.20 -9.38 28.34
CA GLY A 145 18.91 -8.85 27.17
C GLY A 145 18.02 -8.72 25.92
N LYS A 146 18.59 -8.17 24.85
CA LYS A 146 17.98 -8.16 23.52
C LYS A 146 18.00 -9.58 22.93
N LYS A 147 17.15 -9.87 21.95
CA LYS A 147 17.09 -11.21 21.31
C LYS A 147 18.46 -11.67 20.80
N THR A 148 19.22 -10.77 20.18
CA THR A 148 20.60 -11.02 19.72
C THR A 148 21.51 -11.52 20.84
N ASP A 149 21.39 -10.96 22.04
CA ASP A 149 22.20 -11.36 23.20
C ASP A 149 21.79 -12.75 23.71
N LEU A 150 20.50 -13.10 23.60
CA LEU A 150 19.99 -14.42 23.96
C LEU A 150 20.48 -15.49 22.98
N VAL A 151 20.43 -15.20 21.68
CA VAL A 151 20.94 -16.08 20.61
C VAL A 151 22.43 -16.33 20.83
N LYS A 152 23.22 -15.25 20.96
CA LYS A 152 24.67 -15.34 21.16
C LYS A 152 25.01 -16.22 22.36
N ARG A 153 24.37 -15.96 23.51
CA ARG A 153 24.58 -16.74 24.74
C ARG A 153 24.23 -18.21 24.54
N LEU A 154 23.16 -18.51 23.82
CA LEU A 154 22.77 -19.89 23.58
C LEU A 154 23.80 -20.62 22.71
N LEU A 155 24.33 -19.96 21.67
CA LEU A 155 25.34 -20.53 20.77
C LEU A 155 26.73 -20.69 21.43
N GLU A 156 27.08 -19.82 22.38
CA GLU A 156 28.36 -19.86 23.11
C GLU A 156 28.35 -20.89 24.26
N GLU A 157 27.23 -21.01 24.99
CA GLU A 157 27.16 -21.79 26.23
C GLU A 157 26.56 -23.19 26.05
N VAL A 158 25.96 -23.49 24.88
CA VAL A 158 25.31 -24.78 24.60
C VAL A 158 25.96 -25.46 23.41
N SER A 159 26.20 -26.77 23.54
CA SER A 159 26.81 -27.56 22.47
C SER A 159 25.98 -27.49 21.18
N HIS A 160 26.66 -27.38 20.04
CA HIS A 160 25.99 -27.31 18.74
C HIS A 160 25.17 -28.57 18.45
N GLU A 161 25.61 -29.74 18.92
CA GLU A 161 24.87 -31.00 18.78
C GLU A 161 23.50 -30.94 19.49
N GLU A 162 23.46 -30.44 20.72
CA GLU A 162 22.22 -30.30 21.48
C GLU A 162 21.28 -29.27 20.84
N LEU A 163 21.83 -28.14 20.40
CA LEU A 163 21.04 -27.13 19.72
C LEU A 163 20.51 -27.63 18.37
N ASN A 164 21.28 -28.40 17.60
CA ASN A 164 20.81 -29.01 16.35
C ASN A 164 19.68 -30.02 16.59
N ARG A 165 19.69 -30.75 17.71
CA ARG A 165 18.57 -31.63 18.10
C ARG A 165 17.33 -30.84 18.51
N ARG A 166 17.50 -29.68 19.15
CA ARG A 166 16.38 -28.85 19.63
C ARG A 166 15.75 -28.02 18.52
N PHE A 167 16.58 -27.41 17.69
CA PHE A 167 16.20 -26.57 16.57
C PHE A 167 16.51 -27.38 15.33
N THR A 168 15.54 -28.15 14.84
CA THR A 168 15.70 -29.01 13.65
C THR A 168 15.26 -28.32 12.37
N LYS A 169 14.28 -27.42 12.46
CA LYS A 169 13.77 -26.67 11.31
C LYS A 169 14.82 -25.69 10.82
N ARG A 170 15.06 -25.67 9.50
CA ARG A 170 15.95 -24.73 8.82
C ARG A 170 15.16 -23.87 7.86
N THR A 171 15.69 -22.69 7.57
CA THR A 171 15.20 -21.82 6.48
C THR A 171 16.18 -21.86 5.33
N TYR A 172 15.78 -21.30 4.19
CA TYR A 172 16.74 -20.99 3.14
C TYR A 172 17.57 -19.75 3.51
N GLN A 173 18.77 -19.67 2.97
CA GLN A 173 19.63 -18.50 3.00
C GLN A 173 20.11 -18.18 1.58
N LEU A 174 20.28 -16.90 1.30
CA LEU A 174 20.90 -16.44 0.06
C LEU A 174 22.41 -16.77 0.09
N THR A 175 22.91 -17.34 -1.00
CA THR A 175 24.35 -17.39 -1.25
C THR A 175 24.84 -16.03 -1.73
N GLU A 176 26.16 -15.86 -1.90
CA GLU A 176 26.71 -14.66 -2.53
C GLU A 176 26.11 -14.43 -3.93
N LEU A 177 25.97 -15.50 -4.73
CA LEU A 177 25.31 -15.44 -6.05
C LEU A 177 23.83 -15.04 -5.93
N GLY A 178 23.12 -15.57 -4.93
CA GLY A 178 21.74 -15.18 -4.62
C GLY A 178 21.60 -13.70 -4.29
N ASN A 179 22.50 -13.17 -3.45
CA ASN A 179 22.52 -11.75 -3.10
C ASN A 179 22.80 -10.85 -4.30
N GLN A 180 23.77 -11.21 -5.14
CA GLN A 180 24.10 -10.47 -6.36
C GLN A 180 22.92 -10.43 -7.33
N ALA A 181 22.30 -11.58 -7.60
CA ALA A 181 21.16 -11.67 -8.49
C ALA A 181 19.94 -10.89 -7.97
N LEU A 182 19.69 -10.90 -6.66
CA LEU A 182 18.60 -10.14 -6.04
C LEU A 182 18.87 -8.63 -6.08
N ALA A 183 20.12 -8.20 -5.88
CA ALA A 183 20.51 -6.79 -5.96
C ALA A 183 20.29 -6.22 -7.38
N GLU A 184 20.72 -6.96 -8.42
CA GLU A 184 20.46 -6.61 -9.82
C GLU A 184 18.95 -6.60 -10.14
N GLY A 185 18.20 -7.52 -9.53
CA GLY A 185 16.76 -7.68 -9.69
C GLY A 185 15.89 -6.85 -8.74
N SER A 186 16.45 -5.86 -8.03
CA SER A 186 15.78 -5.16 -6.92
C SER A 186 14.45 -4.46 -7.26
N TYR A 187 14.20 -4.19 -8.55
CA TYR A 187 12.92 -3.68 -9.03
C TYR A 187 11.74 -4.63 -8.77
N VAL A 188 11.99 -5.95 -8.72
CA VAL A 188 10.98 -6.99 -8.49
C VAL A 188 10.38 -6.93 -7.08
N PRO A 189 11.17 -7.05 -6.00
CA PRO A 189 10.62 -6.92 -4.65
C PRO A 189 10.10 -5.50 -4.39
N TYR A 190 10.67 -4.48 -5.05
CA TYR A 190 10.13 -3.12 -4.98
C TYR A 190 8.68 -3.05 -5.49
N ILE A 191 8.41 -3.43 -6.74
CA ILE A 191 7.06 -3.32 -7.32
C ILE A 191 6.06 -4.29 -6.70
N HIS A 192 6.53 -5.42 -6.18
CA HIS A 192 5.67 -6.35 -5.44
C HIS A 192 5.03 -5.67 -4.21
N ARG A 193 5.81 -4.85 -3.50
CA ARG A 193 5.41 -4.13 -2.28
C ARG A 193 4.74 -2.78 -2.58
N HIS A 194 5.09 -2.15 -3.70
CA HIS A 194 4.53 -0.87 -4.14
C HIS A 194 3.59 -1.11 -5.32
N GLN A 195 2.32 -1.39 -5.01
CA GLN A 195 1.31 -1.54 -6.06
C GLN A 195 1.08 -0.20 -6.75
N HIS A 196 1.34 -0.17 -8.05
CA HIS A 196 0.99 0.93 -8.93
C HIS A 196 0.07 0.35 -10.00
N GLU A 197 -1.12 0.93 -10.17
CA GLU A 197 -2.16 0.59 -11.15
C GLU A 197 -1.94 -0.72 -11.96
N ASP A 198 -1.24 -0.63 -13.09
CA ASP A 198 -1.01 -1.70 -14.07
C ASP A 198 0.42 -2.29 -14.03
N LEU A 199 1.21 -1.92 -13.02
CA LEU A 199 2.56 -2.41 -12.81
C LEU A 199 2.58 -3.59 -11.84
N ASP A 200 3.17 -4.69 -12.31
CA ASP A 200 3.51 -5.87 -11.52
C ASP A 200 4.95 -6.31 -11.84
N ILE A 201 5.38 -7.43 -11.27
CA ILE A 201 6.74 -7.95 -11.49
C ILE A 201 7.03 -8.29 -12.97
N TRP A 202 5.99 -8.53 -13.77
CA TRP A 202 6.09 -8.93 -15.17
C TRP A 202 6.02 -7.74 -16.12
N SER A 203 5.11 -6.81 -15.91
CA SER A 203 5.03 -5.60 -16.74
C SER A 203 6.23 -4.70 -16.49
N LEU A 204 6.68 -4.54 -15.23
CA LEU A 204 7.89 -3.79 -14.94
C LEU A 204 9.14 -4.46 -15.53
N ASN A 205 9.21 -5.80 -15.54
CA ASN A 205 10.30 -6.53 -16.21
C ASN A 205 10.45 -6.14 -17.69
N LYS A 206 9.35 -5.91 -18.41
CA LYS A 206 9.40 -5.46 -19.81
C LYS A 206 9.89 -4.02 -19.90
N ILE A 207 9.37 -3.14 -19.04
CA ILE A 207 9.70 -1.70 -19.03
C ILE A 207 11.19 -1.48 -18.72
N VAL A 208 11.75 -2.15 -17.72
CA VAL A 208 13.15 -1.93 -17.29
C VAL A 208 14.17 -2.35 -18.35
N HIS A 209 13.80 -3.28 -19.24
CA HIS A 209 14.66 -3.71 -20.36
C HIS A 209 14.40 -2.94 -21.66
N THR A 210 13.40 -2.05 -21.69
CA THR A 210 13.11 -1.22 -22.87
C THR A 210 14.00 0.02 -22.86
N PRO A 211 14.67 0.38 -23.98
CA PRO A 211 15.45 1.61 -24.07
C PRO A 211 14.63 2.88 -23.73
N PRO A 212 15.26 3.95 -23.23
CA PRO A 212 16.69 4.08 -22.89
C PRO A 212 17.06 3.29 -21.63
N GLN A 213 18.35 2.96 -21.47
CA GLN A 213 18.84 2.33 -20.24
C GLN A 213 18.94 3.37 -19.13
N MET A 214 18.17 3.19 -18.07
CA MET A 214 18.07 4.08 -16.92
C MET A 214 17.65 3.29 -15.68
N SER A 215 17.62 3.93 -14.52
CA SER A 215 17.19 3.23 -13.30
C SER A 215 15.73 2.77 -13.43
N TYR A 216 15.37 1.65 -12.78
CA TYR A 216 13.97 1.21 -12.76
C TYR A 216 13.06 2.24 -12.09
N ARG A 217 13.58 3.08 -11.19
CA ARG A 217 12.82 4.16 -10.55
C ARG A 217 12.44 5.22 -11.56
N ASP A 218 13.40 5.66 -12.38
CA ASP A 218 13.11 6.63 -13.44
C ASP A 218 12.15 6.04 -14.49
N LYS A 219 12.24 4.73 -14.76
CA LYS A 219 11.27 4.02 -15.61
C LYS A 219 9.86 4.05 -15.03
N ILE A 220 9.70 3.80 -13.72
CA ILE A 220 8.39 3.89 -13.06
C ILE A 220 7.89 5.33 -13.06
N TRP A 221 8.77 6.30 -12.81
CA TRP A 221 8.45 7.72 -12.86
C TRP A 221 7.95 8.16 -14.26
N ASP A 222 8.64 7.75 -15.32
CA ASP A 222 8.22 8.00 -16.70
C ASP A 222 6.86 7.36 -17.00
N HIS A 223 6.66 6.10 -16.58
CA HIS A 223 5.38 5.40 -16.70
C HIS A 223 4.25 6.14 -15.98
N LEU A 224 4.45 6.52 -14.71
CA LEU A 224 3.46 7.27 -13.93
C LEU A 224 3.12 8.62 -14.56
N ASN A 225 4.11 9.33 -15.11
CA ASN A 225 3.87 10.58 -15.83
C ASN A 225 3.01 10.34 -17.07
N LYS A 226 3.36 9.35 -17.90
CA LYS A 226 2.59 9.00 -19.08
C LYS A 226 1.15 8.62 -18.73
N ARG A 227 0.96 7.74 -17.75
CA ARG A 227 -0.35 7.33 -17.22
C ARG A 227 -1.15 8.54 -16.72
N SER A 228 -0.52 9.47 -16.00
CA SER A 228 -1.21 10.69 -15.56
C SER A 228 -1.76 11.48 -16.75
N MET A 229 -0.97 11.68 -17.80
CA MET A 229 -1.44 12.40 -19.00
C MET A 229 -2.59 11.66 -19.71
N GLU A 230 -2.50 10.34 -19.82
CA GLU A 230 -3.57 9.50 -20.39
C GLU A 230 -4.87 9.62 -19.57
N HIS A 231 -4.78 9.56 -18.24
CA HIS A 231 -5.91 9.73 -17.35
C HIS A 231 -6.54 11.11 -17.46
N ALA A 232 -5.74 12.17 -17.50
CA ALA A 232 -6.24 13.53 -17.69
C ALA A 232 -6.96 13.68 -19.05
N ALA A 233 -6.38 13.15 -20.13
CA ALA A 233 -6.98 13.17 -21.46
C ALA A 233 -8.31 12.40 -21.50
N ALA A 234 -8.38 11.27 -20.80
CA ALA A 234 -9.59 10.46 -20.65
C ALA A 234 -10.58 11.02 -19.61
N ARG A 235 -10.29 12.17 -18.98
CA ARG A 235 -11.07 12.79 -17.90
C ARG A 235 -11.24 11.89 -16.66
N ASN A 236 -10.26 11.03 -16.41
CA ASN A 236 -10.16 10.18 -15.24
C ASN A 236 -9.35 10.86 -14.13
N PHE A 237 -9.90 11.93 -13.55
CA PHE A 237 -9.14 12.78 -12.61
C PHE A 237 -8.86 12.09 -11.27
N GLY A 238 -9.67 11.10 -10.87
CA GLY A 238 -9.39 10.27 -9.70
C GLY A 238 -8.16 9.37 -9.91
N LEU A 239 -7.98 8.81 -11.11
CA LEU A 239 -6.77 8.06 -11.45
C LEU A 239 -5.56 8.98 -11.66
N TYR A 240 -5.78 10.16 -12.25
CA TYR A 240 -4.75 11.21 -12.36
C TYR A 240 -4.12 11.55 -11.00
N ARG A 241 -4.95 11.92 -10.01
CA ARG A 241 -4.46 12.26 -8.67
C ARG A 241 -3.77 11.07 -8.00
N ASN A 242 -4.16 9.84 -8.31
CA ASN A 242 -3.48 8.65 -7.78
C ASN A 242 -2.07 8.51 -8.35
N CYS A 243 -1.85 8.83 -9.63
CA CYS A 243 -0.49 8.92 -10.20
C CYS A 243 0.35 9.96 -9.45
N ARG A 244 -0.18 11.17 -9.22
CA ARG A 244 0.52 12.22 -8.46
C ARG A 244 0.84 11.80 -7.03
N TYR A 245 -0.10 11.12 -6.37
CA TYR A 245 0.15 10.52 -5.07
C TYR A 245 1.27 9.47 -5.13
N HIS A 246 1.28 8.54 -6.08
CA HIS A 246 2.39 7.58 -6.16
C HIS A 246 3.73 8.28 -6.44
N MET A 247 3.75 9.32 -7.27
CA MET A 247 4.96 10.11 -7.53
C MET A 247 5.48 10.81 -6.26
N HIS A 248 4.61 11.28 -5.35
CA HIS A 248 5.07 11.83 -4.08
C HIS A 248 5.82 10.79 -3.23
N LEU A 249 5.38 9.52 -3.23
CA LEU A 249 6.05 8.45 -2.47
C LEU A 249 7.48 8.23 -2.94
N PHE A 250 7.71 8.24 -4.27
CA PHE A 250 9.06 8.15 -4.85
C PHE A 250 9.97 9.28 -4.37
N LEU A 251 9.45 10.50 -4.37
CA LEU A 251 10.20 11.69 -3.95
C LEU A 251 10.52 11.65 -2.44
N MET A 252 9.60 11.16 -1.61
CA MET A 252 9.86 10.95 -0.19
C MET A 252 10.95 9.90 0.06
N GLU A 253 10.90 8.77 -0.65
CA GLU A 253 11.97 7.75 -0.61
C GLU A 253 13.34 8.32 -1.00
N GLU A 254 13.37 9.29 -1.92
CA GLU A 254 14.56 9.99 -2.40
C GLU A 254 14.95 11.21 -1.55
N LYS A 255 14.23 11.46 -0.44
CA LYS A 255 14.42 12.63 0.44
C LYS A 255 14.27 13.98 -0.27
N ARG A 256 13.42 14.03 -1.29
CA ARG A 256 13.07 15.22 -2.07
C ARG A 256 11.73 15.80 -1.59
N SER A 257 11.64 16.09 -0.29
CA SER A 257 10.39 16.43 0.39
C SER A 257 9.72 17.69 -0.16
N LYS A 258 10.50 18.66 -0.67
CA LYS A 258 9.97 19.86 -1.34
C LYS A 258 9.22 19.55 -2.64
N ASP A 259 9.77 18.64 -3.45
CA ASP A 259 9.11 18.20 -4.69
C ASP A 259 7.90 17.31 -4.36
N ALA A 260 8.00 16.49 -3.31
CA ALA A 260 6.89 15.66 -2.83
C ALA A 260 5.71 16.51 -2.37
N LEU A 261 6.00 17.62 -1.67
CA LEU A 261 5.00 18.60 -1.26
C LEU A 261 4.24 19.20 -2.46
N ALA A 262 4.95 19.50 -3.56
CA ALA A 262 4.29 19.98 -4.78
C ALA A 262 3.33 18.94 -5.37
N MET A 263 3.72 17.66 -5.42
CA MET A 263 2.83 16.57 -5.85
C MET A 263 1.59 16.45 -4.95
N LEU A 264 1.76 16.57 -3.63
CA LEU A 264 0.63 16.50 -2.68
C LEU A 264 -0.29 17.72 -2.77
N ALA A 265 0.25 18.93 -3.01
CA ALA A 265 -0.56 20.13 -3.24
C ALA A 265 -1.48 19.94 -4.47
N GLU A 266 -0.96 19.35 -5.53
CA GLU A 266 -1.75 18.98 -6.71
C GLU A 266 -2.80 17.90 -6.39
N VAL A 267 -2.47 16.88 -5.58
CA VAL A 267 -3.46 15.89 -5.12
C VAL A 267 -4.62 16.56 -4.39
N VAL A 268 -4.34 17.45 -3.43
CA VAL A 268 -5.38 18.18 -2.68
C VAL A 268 -6.23 19.06 -3.60
N PHE A 269 -5.60 19.74 -4.55
CA PHE A 269 -6.31 20.55 -5.54
C PHE A 269 -7.35 19.71 -6.30
N TYR A 270 -6.97 18.52 -6.79
CA TYR A 270 -7.91 17.64 -7.48
C TYR A 270 -8.93 16.99 -6.54
N ASP A 271 -8.57 16.64 -5.31
CA ASP A 271 -9.51 16.12 -4.30
C ASP A 271 -10.62 17.11 -3.98
N LEU A 272 -10.30 18.40 -3.98
CA LEU A 272 -11.23 19.49 -3.70
C LEU A 272 -11.88 20.09 -4.96
N SER A 273 -11.53 19.59 -6.15
CA SER A 273 -12.03 20.13 -7.42
C SER A 273 -13.49 19.74 -7.73
N GLY A 274 -13.96 18.62 -7.18
CA GLY A 274 -15.23 17.98 -7.56
C GLY A 274 -15.13 17.08 -8.80
N LEU A 275 -13.92 16.85 -9.32
CA LEU A 275 -13.67 15.96 -10.46
C LEU A 275 -13.50 14.50 -10.02
N GLY A 276 -14.21 13.60 -10.70
CA GLY A 276 -14.08 12.15 -10.54
C GLY A 276 -13.52 11.46 -11.79
N ASN A 277 -13.66 10.14 -11.85
CA ASN A 277 -13.36 9.39 -13.06
C ASN A 277 -14.49 9.49 -14.10
N GLY A 278 -14.13 9.58 -15.38
CA GLY A 278 -15.10 9.77 -16.47
C GLY A 278 -15.87 11.09 -16.40
N TYR A 279 -15.26 12.16 -15.87
CA TYR A 279 -15.97 13.43 -15.67
C TYR A 279 -16.59 13.94 -16.98
N ASN A 280 -17.89 14.17 -16.94
CA ASN A 280 -18.63 14.77 -18.04
C ASN A 280 -19.54 15.90 -17.49
N PRO A 281 -19.34 17.15 -17.95
CA PRO A 281 -20.12 18.28 -17.46
C PRO A 281 -21.63 18.16 -17.72
N GLN A 282 -22.07 17.32 -18.66
CA GLN A 282 -23.50 17.06 -18.91
C GLN A 282 -24.19 16.40 -17.71
N TYR A 283 -23.46 15.61 -16.92
CA TYR A 283 -23.97 14.92 -15.73
C TYR A 283 -23.69 15.67 -14.43
N LEU A 284 -23.26 16.94 -14.50
CA LEU A 284 -22.91 17.73 -13.32
C LEU A 284 -24.06 17.84 -12.31
N HIS A 285 -25.31 17.91 -12.78
CA HIS A 285 -26.50 17.94 -11.92
C HIS A 285 -26.60 16.72 -10.99
N ILE A 286 -26.15 15.54 -11.44
CA ILE A 286 -26.19 14.30 -10.66
C ILE A 286 -25.12 14.35 -9.56
N THR A 287 -23.91 14.78 -9.90
CA THR A 287 -22.78 14.78 -8.95
C THR A 287 -22.83 15.95 -7.97
N ALA A 288 -23.43 17.07 -8.37
CA ALA A 288 -23.47 18.30 -7.57
C ALA A 288 -24.22 18.15 -6.24
N ASP A 289 -25.20 17.23 -6.18
CA ASP A 289 -25.97 16.94 -4.96
C ASP A 289 -25.08 16.42 -3.82
N TYR A 290 -23.88 15.92 -4.13
CA TYR A 290 -22.95 15.35 -3.17
C TYR A 290 -21.76 16.26 -2.84
N PHE A 291 -21.72 17.49 -3.37
CA PHE A 291 -20.60 18.41 -3.16
C PHE A 291 -20.71 19.21 -1.86
N PHE A 292 -21.92 19.42 -1.36
CA PHE A 292 -22.20 20.27 -0.20
C PHE A 292 -23.36 19.68 0.61
N PRO A 293 -23.47 19.95 1.92
CA PRO A 293 -22.51 20.65 2.80
C PRO A 293 -21.32 19.75 3.22
N TYR A 294 -20.34 20.29 3.96
CA TYR A 294 -19.14 19.55 4.40
C TYR A 294 -19.46 18.19 5.01
N THR A 295 -20.45 18.08 5.90
CA THR A 295 -20.79 16.82 6.59
C THR A 295 -21.26 15.69 5.66
N LYS A 296 -21.77 16.03 4.46
CA LYS A 296 -22.25 15.07 3.45
C LYS A 296 -21.40 15.06 2.17
N SER A 297 -20.38 15.92 2.09
CA SER A 297 -19.59 16.09 0.89
C SER A 297 -18.72 14.88 0.59
N ILE A 298 -18.70 14.45 -0.68
CA ILE A 298 -17.72 13.51 -1.22
C ILE A 298 -16.41 14.20 -1.64
N VAL A 299 -16.43 15.53 -1.75
CA VAL A 299 -15.30 16.36 -2.16
C VAL A 299 -14.57 16.78 -0.89
N LYS A 300 -13.63 15.95 -0.45
CA LYS A 300 -12.82 16.12 0.77
C LYS A 300 -11.41 15.57 0.53
N THR A 301 -10.48 16.02 1.36
CA THR A 301 -9.12 15.47 1.39
C THR A 301 -9.03 14.33 2.40
N ALA A 302 -8.45 13.19 2.01
CA ALA A 302 -8.31 12.06 2.92
C ALA A 302 -7.31 12.35 4.05
N PRO A 303 -7.53 11.87 5.30
CA PRO A 303 -6.62 12.13 6.43
C PRO A 303 -5.17 11.72 6.18
N GLY A 304 -4.95 10.64 5.42
CA GLY A 304 -3.59 10.20 5.05
C GLY A 304 -2.84 11.19 4.15
N ILE A 305 -3.54 11.94 3.29
CA ILE A 305 -2.95 13.01 2.48
C ILE A 305 -2.58 14.20 3.37
N ILE A 306 -3.46 14.56 4.31
CA ILE A 306 -3.17 15.61 5.31
C ILE A 306 -1.93 15.23 6.14
N SER A 307 -1.85 13.98 6.63
CA SER A 307 -0.67 13.50 7.35
C SER A 307 0.60 13.57 6.48
N ALA A 308 0.54 13.16 5.22
CA ALA A 308 1.68 13.23 4.31
C ALA A 308 2.18 14.68 4.08
N LEU A 309 1.25 15.63 3.94
CA LEU A 309 1.57 17.05 3.85
C LEU A 309 2.30 17.57 5.09
N MET A 310 1.85 17.20 6.29
CA MET A 310 2.49 17.59 7.55
C MET A 310 3.88 16.96 7.69
N ILE A 311 4.08 15.72 7.23
CA ILE A 311 5.40 15.10 7.18
C ILE A 311 6.35 15.89 6.28
N CYS A 312 5.89 16.31 5.08
CA CYS A 312 6.70 17.17 4.23
C CYS A 312 7.02 18.51 4.90
N GLN A 313 6.04 19.14 5.55
CA GLN A 313 6.24 20.39 6.29
C GLN A 313 7.36 20.25 7.34
N GLU A 314 7.31 19.18 8.14
CA GLU A 314 8.29 18.89 9.19
C GLU A 314 9.68 18.59 8.61
N GLU A 315 9.78 17.74 7.60
CA GLU A 315 11.07 17.36 7.00
C GLU A 315 11.78 18.54 6.32
N ILE A 316 11.01 19.47 5.74
CA ILE A 316 11.57 20.70 5.14
C ILE A 316 11.90 21.73 6.23
N GLY A 317 11.22 21.68 7.39
CA GLY A 317 11.37 22.63 8.49
C GLY A 317 10.61 23.94 8.26
N LEU A 318 9.45 23.88 7.59
CA LEU A 318 8.63 25.06 7.27
C LEU A 318 7.79 25.51 8.46
N THR A 319 7.72 26.82 8.67
CA THR A 319 6.68 27.43 9.51
C THR A 319 5.30 27.29 8.86
N ASP A 320 4.22 27.47 9.64
CA ASP A 320 2.85 27.43 9.11
C ASP A 320 2.61 28.45 7.99
N GLU A 321 3.23 29.63 8.07
CA GLU A 321 3.07 30.67 7.06
C GLU A 321 3.81 30.31 5.76
N GLU A 322 5.07 29.87 5.85
CA GLU A 322 5.81 29.39 4.67
C GLU A 322 5.13 28.19 4.02
N PHE A 323 4.57 27.28 4.82
CA PHE A 323 3.82 26.14 4.34
C PHE A 323 2.54 26.56 3.59
N ARG A 324 1.79 27.52 4.15
CA ARG A 324 0.64 28.13 3.49
C ARG A 324 1.03 28.78 2.16
N GLU A 325 2.07 29.60 2.15
CA GLU A 325 2.56 30.29 0.94
C GLU A 325 2.96 29.29 -0.15
N MET A 326 3.67 28.22 0.22
CA MET A 326 4.09 27.18 -0.73
C MET A 326 2.89 26.43 -1.31
N LEU A 327 1.92 26.02 -0.49
CA LEU A 327 0.72 25.35 -1.00
C LEU A 327 -0.06 26.27 -1.93
N LEU A 328 -0.23 27.54 -1.54
CA LEU A 328 -0.96 28.51 -2.33
C LEU A 328 -0.28 28.78 -3.68
N ASP A 329 1.05 28.98 -3.69
CA ASP A 329 1.82 29.17 -4.93
C ASP A 329 1.67 27.99 -5.88
N GLN A 330 1.75 26.75 -5.37
CA GLN A 330 1.58 25.56 -6.19
C GLN A 330 0.16 25.46 -6.75
N MET A 331 -0.86 25.59 -5.91
CA MET A 331 -2.27 25.44 -6.32
C MET A 331 -2.72 26.55 -7.28
N SER A 332 -2.19 27.77 -7.14
CA SER A 332 -2.55 28.91 -7.99
C SER A 332 -2.07 28.77 -9.44
N ARG A 333 -1.10 27.89 -9.70
CA ARG A 333 -0.59 27.60 -11.06
C ARG A 333 -1.39 26.51 -11.76
N LEU A 334 -2.28 25.83 -11.05
CA LEU A 334 -3.08 24.73 -11.58
C LEU A 334 -4.38 25.24 -12.20
N SER A 335 -4.89 24.45 -13.15
CA SER A 335 -6.18 24.70 -13.79
C SER A 335 -6.88 23.37 -14.03
N ALA A 336 -8.18 23.34 -13.79
CA ALA A 336 -9.01 22.16 -13.96
C ALA A 336 -10.38 22.51 -14.55
N PRO A 337 -11.04 21.58 -15.28
CA PRO A 337 -12.34 21.84 -15.91
C PRO A 337 -13.47 22.21 -14.94
N LEU A 338 -13.34 21.77 -13.69
CA LEU A 338 -14.22 22.13 -12.58
C LEU A 338 -13.37 22.35 -11.35
N HIS A 339 -13.73 23.32 -10.53
CA HIS A 339 -13.12 23.51 -9.24
C HIS A 339 -14.10 24.20 -8.27
N LEU A 340 -14.37 23.57 -7.13
CA LEU A 340 -15.40 24.02 -6.19
C LEU A 340 -14.92 25.14 -5.27
N PHE A 341 -13.67 25.05 -4.82
CA PHE A 341 -13.04 25.99 -3.88
C PHE A 341 -12.10 26.96 -4.62
N THR A 342 -11.67 28.05 -4.01
CA THR A 342 -10.50 28.80 -4.54
C THR A 342 -9.20 28.15 -4.03
N PRO A 343 -8.02 28.46 -4.62
CA PRO A 343 -6.75 28.00 -4.07
C PRO A 343 -6.58 28.34 -2.59
N GLU A 344 -6.95 29.55 -2.17
CA GLU A 344 -6.92 29.96 -0.76
C GLU A 344 -7.84 29.11 0.11
N GLU A 345 -9.06 28.85 -0.36
CA GLU A 345 -10.01 27.99 0.36
C GLU A 345 -9.51 26.54 0.45
N CYS A 346 -8.80 26.02 -0.56
CA CYS A 346 -8.16 24.71 -0.49
C CYS A 346 -7.08 24.66 0.60
N VAL A 347 -6.22 25.68 0.67
CA VAL A 347 -5.19 25.76 1.71
C VAL A 347 -5.84 25.88 3.09
N ASP A 348 -6.85 26.73 3.23
CA ASP A 348 -7.57 26.87 4.50
C ASP A 348 -8.24 25.55 4.92
N ILE A 349 -8.82 24.78 3.99
CA ILE A 349 -9.37 23.45 4.27
C ILE A 349 -8.28 22.53 4.85
N VAL A 350 -7.06 22.52 4.30
CA VAL A 350 -5.95 21.71 4.86
C VAL A 350 -5.72 22.06 6.33
N PHE A 351 -5.61 23.34 6.68
CA PHE A 351 -5.39 23.76 8.06
C PHE A 351 -6.58 23.45 8.98
N MET A 352 -7.82 23.57 8.48
CA MET A 352 -9.00 23.26 9.29
C MET A 352 -9.15 21.74 9.51
N GLU A 353 -8.80 20.91 8.54
CA GLU A 353 -8.74 19.45 8.69
C GLU A 353 -7.70 19.04 9.74
N VAL A 354 -6.51 19.66 9.72
CA VAL A 354 -5.47 19.43 10.76
C VAL A 354 -5.99 19.79 12.16
N ARG A 355 -6.72 20.90 12.28
CA ARG A 355 -7.28 21.38 13.56
C ARG A 355 -8.59 20.68 13.95
N GLN A 356 -9.16 19.88 13.06
CA GLN A 356 -10.49 19.28 13.21
C GLN A 356 -11.58 20.35 13.45
N ASP A 357 -11.45 21.51 12.81
CA ASP A 357 -12.38 22.63 12.96
C ASP A 357 -13.56 22.50 11.97
N GLU A 358 -14.53 21.67 12.35
CA GLU A 358 -15.73 21.43 11.52
C GLU A 358 -16.57 22.69 11.31
N GLU A 359 -16.58 23.63 12.26
CA GLU A 359 -17.35 24.87 12.13
C GLU A 359 -16.78 25.74 11.01
N ALA A 360 -15.46 25.92 10.98
CA ALA A 360 -14.78 26.64 9.92
C ALA A 360 -14.93 25.93 8.56
N LEU A 361 -14.80 24.60 8.50
CA LEU A 361 -15.04 23.82 7.29
C LEU A 361 -16.46 24.04 6.75
N ASN A 362 -17.49 23.98 7.61
CA ASN A 362 -18.86 24.23 7.20
C ASN A 362 -19.06 25.66 6.61
N LYS A 363 -18.37 26.67 7.17
CA LYS A 363 -18.40 28.04 6.64
C LYS A 363 -17.78 28.12 5.24
N ILE A 364 -16.62 27.50 5.04
CA ILE A 364 -15.94 27.46 3.72
C ILE A 364 -16.84 26.77 2.68
N TYR A 365 -17.41 25.61 3.01
CA TYR A 365 -18.28 24.86 2.09
C TYR A 365 -19.57 25.61 1.77
N THR A 366 -20.19 26.28 2.75
CA THR A 366 -21.39 27.10 2.50
C THR A 366 -21.09 28.26 1.55
N LYS A 367 -19.92 28.89 1.69
CA LYS A 367 -19.48 29.96 0.78
C LYS A 367 -19.25 29.43 -0.64
N ALA A 368 -18.56 28.29 -0.76
CA ALA A 368 -18.32 27.63 -2.03
C ALA A 368 -19.62 27.18 -2.71
N GLU A 369 -20.59 26.65 -1.96
CA GLU A 369 -21.91 26.24 -2.46
C GLU A 369 -22.66 27.41 -3.09
N ARG A 370 -22.69 28.58 -2.42
CA ARG A 370 -23.34 29.79 -2.94
C ARG A 370 -22.71 30.22 -4.27
N ARG A 371 -21.38 30.23 -4.35
CA ARG A 371 -20.63 30.56 -5.58
C ARG A 371 -20.92 29.55 -6.69
N PHE A 372 -20.92 28.25 -6.37
CA PHE A 372 -21.20 27.18 -7.32
C PHE A 372 -22.61 27.28 -7.90
N LYS A 373 -23.64 27.46 -7.05
CA LYS A 373 -25.05 27.62 -7.48
C LYS A 373 -25.26 28.85 -8.37
N GLN A 374 -24.55 29.94 -8.11
CA GLN A 374 -24.59 31.14 -8.96
C GLN A 374 -24.00 30.88 -10.35
N LYS A 375 -22.84 30.21 -10.40
CA LYS A 375 -22.12 29.93 -11.66
C LYS A 375 -22.80 28.86 -12.52
N HIS A 376 -23.40 27.84 -11.91
CA HIS A 376 -23.94 26.67 -12.61
C HIS A 376 -25.47 26.61 -12.65
N LYS A 377 -26.17 27.73 -12.42
CA LYS A 377 -27.64 27.81 -12.35
C LYS A 377 -28.37 27.19 -13.55
N ALA A 378 -27.78 27.22 -14.74
CA ALA A 378 -28.35 26.64 -15.96
C ALA A 378 -28.16 25.11 -16.08
N HIS A 379 -27.14 24.56 -15.42
CA HIS A 379 -26.78 23.13 -15.47
C HIS A 379 -27.37 22.31 -14.33
N LEU A 380 -27.98 22.95 -13.33
CA LEU A 380 -28.58 22.33 -12.14
C LEU A 380 -30.11 22.23 -12.23
N LYS A 381 -30.67 22.31 -13.45
CA LYS A 381 -32.12 22.22 -13.71
C LYS A 381 -32.49 20.92 -14.39
#